data_AF-A0A849I3J8-F1
#
_entry.id   AF-A0A849I3J8-F1
#
_cell.length_a   1.000
_cell.length_b   1.000
_cell.length_c   1.000
_cell.angle_alpha   90.00
_cell.angle_beta   90.00
_cell.angle_gamma   90.00
#
_symmetry.space_group_name_H-M   'P 1'
#
loop_
_entity.id
_entity.type
_entity.pdbx_description
1 polymer ?
#
loop_
_entity_poly.entity_id
_entity_poly.type
_entity_poly.pdbx_seq_one_letter_code
_entity_poly.pdbx_strand_id
1 'polypeptide(L)'
;MSVIPVKVLDRFRDNLSKLQKVIEQAKNRDINEADTVVIVTDVLTVLFGYDKYTEITREYAIKNTYCDLAIKLDEKLKFLIEVKAIGIALSDKHYQQALDYGANNGTEWIVLTNGLSWKIYKVRFEKPIRTDFICEFNLLDIKLKNQTDLDKLYILCKEGIKKNAIDEFSQHKMIVNKYFIGTLLQSEPIIELIKKEFKKIDPLIKFNDEEILGLLVNDVIKREVLDAQEAIDAKDKYMKVVKKLEKMKIKTKETDKKNEEKIVEEVNTEISSEV
;
A
#
# COMPACT_ATOMS: atom_id res chain seq x y z
N MET A 1 0.07 4.14 -9.90
CA MET A 1 -1.07 4.27 -8.95
C MET A 1 -2.35 4.25 -9.76
N SER A 2 -3.45 3.77 -9.17
CA SER A 2 -4.72 3.61 -9.88
C SER A 2 -5.21 4.96 -10.43
N VAL A 3 -5.76 4.96 -11.65
CA VAL A 3 -6.28 6.20 -12.27
C VAL A 3 -7.49 6.70 -11.49
N ILE A 4 -7.40 7.92 -10.97
CA ILE A 4 -8.48 8.58 -10.23
C ILE A 4 -9.60 8.98 -11.21
N PRO A 5 -10.84 8.50 -11.02
CA PRO A 5 -11.96 8.87 -11.88
C PRO A 5 -12.23 10.38 -11.87
N VAL A 6 -12.63 10.95 -13.02
CA VAL A 6 -12.94 12.38 -13.17
C VAL A 6 -13.96 12.85 -12.13
N LYS A 7 -15.02 12.08 -11.89
CA LYS A 7 -16.03 12.39 -10.86
C LYS A 7 -15.46 12.57 -9.45
N VAL A 8 -14.37 11.86 -9.12
CA VAL A 8 -13.72 11.97 -7.80
C VAL A 8 -12.86 13.23 -7.77
N LEU A 9 -12.17 13.54 -8.87
CA LEU A 9 -11.42 14.79 -9.00
C LEU A 9 -12.35 16.01 -8.90
N ASP A 10 -13.52 15.97 -9.54
CA ASP A 10 -14.53 17.03 -9.44
C ASP A 10 -15.04 17.17 -8.01
N ARG A 11 -15.37 16.06 -7.35
CA ARG A 11 -15.75 16.06 -5.93
C ARG A 11 -14.68 16.68 -5.02
N PHE A 12 -13.40 16.42 -5.28
CA PHE A 12 -12.31 17.06 -4.55
C PHE A 12 -12.23 18.57 -4.82
N ARG A 13 -12.36 19.00 -6.08
CA ARG A 13 -12.39 20.42 -6.46
C ARG A 13 -13.51 21.18 -5.76
N ASP A 14 -14.69 20.59 -5.69
CA ASP A 14 -15.89 21.26 -5.19
C ASP A 14 -15.93 21.37 -3.66
N ASN A 15 -15.21 20.49 -2.95
CA ASN A 15 -15.41 20.30 -1.51
C ASN A 15 -14.16 20.47 -0.64
N LEU A 16 -12.95 20.22 -1.15
CA LEU A 16 -11.74 20.23 -0.33
C LEU A 16 -11.53 21.57 0.38
N SER A 17 -11.65 22.69 -0.35
CA SER A 17 -11.44 24.02 0.23
C SER A 17 -12.47 24.41 1.28
N LYS A 18 -13.72 23.91 1.16
CA LYS A 18 -14.79 24.13 2.15
C LYS A 18 -14.48 23.37 3.43
N LEU A 19 -14.09 22.11 3.32
CA LEU A 19 -13.72 21.27 4.46
C LEU A 19 -12.45 21.78 5.16
N GLN A 20 -11.45 22.22 4.40
CA GLN A 20 -10.23 22.84 4.96
C GLN A 20 -10.58 24.05 5.84
N LYS A 21 -11.49 24.93 5.39
CA LYS A 21 -11.95 26.07 6.20
C LYS A 21 -12.68 25.65 7.48
N VAL A 22 -13.55 24.63 7.40
CA VAL A 22 -14.26 24.09 8.57
C VAL A 22 -13.26 23.54 9.59
N ILE A 23 -12.29 22.77 9.13
CA ILE A 23 -11.25 22.18 9.99
C ILE A 23 -10.34 23.25 10.59
N GLU A 24 -9.97 24.28 9.83
CA GLU A 24 -9.18 25.41 10.34
C GLU A 24 -9.93 26.17 11.44
N GLN A 25 -11.23 26.43 11.25
CA GLN A 25 -12.06 27.05 12.28
C GLN A 25 -12.22 26.16 13.52
N ALA A 26 -12.42 24.87 13.32
CA ALA A 26 -12.52 23.89 14.41
C ALA A 26 -11.22 23.82 15.22
N LYS A 27 -10.06 23.84 14.54
CA LYS A 27 -8.74 23.88 15.16
C LYS A 27 -8.57 25.15 16.01
N ASN A 28 -8.98 26.31 15.48
CA ASN A 28 -8.89 27.58 16.21
C ASN A 28 -9.79 27.64 17.45
N ARG A 29 -10.85 26.83 17.48
CA ARG A 29 -11.78 26.71 18.62
C ARG A 29 -11.41 25.60 19.60
N ASP A 30 -10.38 24.80 19.29
CA ASP A 30 -9.95 23.64 20.06
C ASP A 30 -11.10 22.70 20.45
N ILE A 31 -11.86 22.25 19.44
CA ILE A 31 -13.05 21.41 19.66
C ILE A 31 -12.71 20.03 20.25
N ASN A 32 -13.66 19.46 20.98
CA ASN A 32 -13.52 18.14 21.59
C ASN A 32 -13.59 16.99 20.56
N GLU A 33 -13.41 15.75 21.04
CA GLU A 33 -13.43 14.55 20.21
C GLU A 33 -14.77 14.30 19.53
N ALA A 34 -15.90 14.46 20.25
CA ALA A 34 -17.23 14.23 19.70
C ALA A 34 -17.56 15.20 18.55
N ASP A 35 -17.19 16.47 18.68
CA ASP A 35 -17.33 17.46 17.61
C ASP A 35 -16.36 17.16 16.45
N THR A 36 -15.17 16.64 16.75
CA THR A 36 -14.21 16.21 15.72
C THR A 36 -14.75 15.02 14.91
N VAL A 37 -15.43 14.06 15.56
CA VAL A 37 -16.10 12.93 14.91
C VAL A 37 -17.16 13.41 13.91
N VAL A 38 -17.88 14.49 14.21
CA VAL A 38 -18.86 15.08 13.28
C VAL A 38 -18.14 15.59 12.02
N ILE A 39 -17.07 16.36 12.17
CA ILE A 39 -16.28 16.88 11.04
C ILE A 39 -15.67 15.74 10.23
N VAL A 40 -15.11 14.72 10.89
CA VAL A 40 -14.57 13.53 10.22
C VAL A 40 -15.67 12.83 9.42
N THR A 41 -16.86 12.67 9.98
CA THR A 41 -18.02 12.09 9.27
C THR A 41 -18.39 12.90 8.01
N ASP A 42 -18.31 14.23 8.09
CA ASP A 42 -18.55 15.10 6.94
C ASP A 42 -17.45 14.94 5.88
N VAL A 43 -16.17 14.79 6.26
CA VAL A 43 -15.09 14.46 5.32
C VAL A 43 -15.34 13.12 4.63
N LEU A 44 -15.69 12.08 5.39
CA LEU A 44 -16.01 10.75 4.85
C LEU A 44 -17.16 10.82 3.85
N THR A 45 -18.21 11.58 4.16
CA THR A 45 -19.39 11.72 3.31
C THR A 45 -19.10 12.56 2.06
N VAL A 46 -18.64 13.80 2.28
CA VAL A 46 -18.57 14.84 1.25
C VAL A 46 -17.33 14.68 0.36
N LEU A 47 -16.17 14.34 0.95
CA LEU A 47 -14.91 14.22 0.21
C LEU A 47 -14.70 12.79 -0.29
N PHE A 48 -14.91 11.79 0.57
CA PHE A 48 -14.64 10.39 0.24
C PHE A 48 -15.83 9.63 -0.36
N GLY A 49 -17.03 10.22 -0.33
CA GLY A 49 -18.20 9.78 -1.08
C GLY A 49 -18.96 8.61 -0.44
N TYR A 50 -18.83 8.42 0.87
CA TYR A 50 -19.62 7.43 1.61
C TYR A 50 -21.03 7.93 1.89
N ASP A 51 -21.99 7.01 1.91
CA ASP A 51 -23.32 7.29 2.40
C ASP A 51 -23.35 7.27 3.93
N LYS A 52 -23.77 8.39 4.53
CA LYS A 52 -23.76 8.59 5.98
C LYS A 52 -24.66 7.62 6.75
N TYR A 53 -25.74 7.13 6.14
CA TYR A 53 -26.76 6.33 6.82
C TYR A 53 -26.52 4.83 6.66
N THR A 54 -25.86 4.42 5.58
CA THR A 54 -25.71 3.01 5.22
C THR A 54 -24.27 2.53 5.24
N GLU A 55 -23.28 3.40 5.03
CA GLU A 55 -21.87 3.00 4.86
C GLU A 55 -20.97 3.46 6.02
N ILE A 56 -21.43 4.42 6.83
CA ILE A 56 -20.72 4.90 8.03
C ILE A 56 -21.46 4.42 9.28
N THR A 57 -20.79 3.61 10.09
CA THR A 57 -21.28 3.19 11.42
C THR A 57 -20.54 3.98 12.50
N ARG A 58 -21.28 4.58 13.44
CA ARG A 58 -20.72 5.20 14.66
C ARG A 58 -20.67 4.19 15.79
N GLU A 59 -19.71 4.34 16.69
CA GLU A 59 -19.54 3.50 17.88
C GLU A 59 -19.61 2.01 17.50
N TYR A 60 -18.73 1.60 16.59
CA TYR A 60 -18.70 0.23 16.11
C TYR A 60 -18.22 -0.71 17.22
N ALA A 61 -19.06 -1.64 17.63
CA ALA A 61 -18.76 -2.58 18.70
C ALA A 61 -17.65 -3.56 18.31
N ILE A 62 -16.66 -3.70 19.20
CA ILE A 62 -15.49 -4.58 19.05
C ILE A 62 -15.27 -5.32 20.37
N LYS A 63 -15.83 -6.53 20.47
CA LYS A 63 -15.85 -7.30 21.72
C LYS A 63 -16.41 -6.46 22.88
N ASN A 64 -15.54 -6.00 23.79
CA ASN A 64 -15.89 -5.25 25.00
C ASN A 64 -15.57 -3.74 24.90
N THR A 65 -15.31 -3.24 23.70
CA THR A 65 -14.91 -1.86 23.42
C THR A 65 -15.55 -1.39 22.11
N TYR A 66 -15.42 -0.11 21.78
CA TYR A 66 -16.06 0.52 20.64
C TYR A 66 -15.03 1.36 19.90
N CYS A 67 -15.05 1.32 18.57
CA CYS A 67 -14.29 2.22 17.71
C CYS A 67 -15.21 3.35 17.24
N ASP A 68 -14.71 4.58 17.18
CA ASP A 68 -15.55 5.77 16.92
C ASP A 68 -16.35 5.66 15.62
N LEU A 69 -15.68 5.23 14.56
CA LEU A 69 -16.26 5.14 13.22
C LEU A 69 -15.80 3.85 12.51
N ALA A 70 -16.70 3.27 11.74
CA ALA A 70 -16.40 2.15 10.85
C ALA A 70 -17.00 2.39 9.47
N ILE A 71 -16.24 2.05 8.43
CA ILE A 71 -16.74 2.04 7.04
C ILE A 71 -17.13 0.61 6.66
N LYS A 72 -18.37 0.44 6.23
CA LYS A 72 -18.89 -0.81 5.68
C LYS A 72 -19.31 -0.59 4.24
N LEU A 73 -18.84 -1.46 3.35
CA LEU A 73 -19.28 -1.51 1.96
C LEU A 73 -19.75 -2.93 1.67
N ASP A 74 -20.96 -3.06 1.13
CA ASP A 74 -21.59 -4.36 0.83
C ASP A 74 -21.57 -5.29 2.06
N GLU A 75 -21.94 -4.76 3.23
CA GLU A 75 -21.90 -5.41 4.55
C GLU A 75 -20.52 -5.87 5.04
N LYS A 76 -19.44 -5.54 4.32
CA LYS A 76 -18.07 -5.87 4.70
C LYS A 76 -17.39 -4.68 5.34
N LEU A 77 -16.83 -4.89 6.53
CA LEU A 77 -15.98 -3.91 7.20
C LEU A 77 -14.73 -3.63 6.36
N LYS A 78 -14.47 -2.35 6.08
CA LYS A 78 -13.34 -1.88 5.26
C LYS A 78 -12.33 -1.08 6.06
N PHE A 79 -12.81 -0.16 6.89
CA PHE A 79 -11.98 0.66 7.75
C PHE A 79 -12.55 0.68 9.16
N LEU A 80 -11.63 0.66 10.12
CA LEU A 80 -11.86 1.13 11.48
C LEU A 80 -11.16 2.48 11.61
N ILE A 81 -11.88 3.48 12.12
CA ILE A 81 -11.43 4.86 12.17
C ILE A 81 -11.53 5.33 13.62
N GLU A 82 -10.36 5.49 14.24
CA GLU A 82 -10.21 6.06 15.57
C GLU A 82 -10.03 7.57 15.46
N VAL A 83 -10.85 8.32 16.19
CA VAL A 83 -10.86 9.78 16.18
C VAL A 83 -10.32 10.30 17.51
N LYS A 84 -9.62 11.43 17.47
CA LYS A 84 -9.18 12.19 18.64
C LYS A 84 -9.63 13.63 18.51
N ALA A 85 -9.67 14.35 19.64
CA ALA A 85 -9.90 15.80 19.63
C ALA A 85 -8.88 16.52 18.75
N ILE A 86 -9.32 17.59 18.07
CA ILE A 86 -8.56 18.24 16.99
C ILE A 86 -7.17 18.77 17.43
N GLY A 87 -7.05 19.23 18.68
CA GLY A 87 -5.79 19.73 19.26
C GLY A 87 -4.81 18.63 19.66
N ILE A 88 -5.23 17.37 19.69
CA ILE A 88 -4.42 16.25 20.17
C ILE A 88 -3.51 15.74 19.05
N ALA A 89 -2.20 15.74 19.31
CA ALA A 89 -1.24 15.10 18.42
C ALA A 89 -1.42 13.57 18.41
N LEU A 90 -1.43 12.99 17.22
CA LEU A 90 -1.61 11.55 17.04
C LEU A 90 -0.33 10.79 17.42
N SER A 91 -0.40 9.99 18.49
CA SER A 91 0.72 9.23 19.05
C SER A 91 0.57 7.71 18.88
N ASP A 92 1.68 6.99 19.06
CA ASP A 92 1.72 5.52 18.98
C ASP A 92 0.85 4.83 20.06
N LYS A 93 0.49 5.54 21.15
CA LYS A 93 -0.44 5.00 22.16
C LYS A 93 -1.87 4.89 21.63
N HIS A 94 -2.32 5.88 20.86
CA HIS A 94 -3.64 5.84 20.20
C HIS A 94 -3.69 4.73 19.15
N TYR A 95 -2.55 4.48 18.50
CA TYR A 95 -2.38 3.40 17.54
C TYR A 95 -2.59 2.01 18.16
N GLN A 96 -2.15 1.76 19.41
CA GLN A 96 -2.35 0.44 20.04
C GLN A 96 -3.81 0.11 20.35
N GLN A 97 -4.63 1.10 20.69
CA GLN A 97 -6.08 0.91 20.84
C GLN A 97 -6.69 0.43 19.53
N ALA A 98 -6.28 1.05 18.42
CA ALA A 98 -6.78 0.69 17.10
C ALA A 98 -6.25 -0.68 16.61
N LEU A 99 -5.04 -1.08 17.01
CA LEU A 99 -4.48 -2.39 16.68
C LEU A 99 -5.24 -3.55 17.33
N ASP A 100 -5.65 -3.38 18.60
CA ASP A 100 -6.49 -4.35 19.31
C ASP A 100 -7.83 -4.57 18.59
N TYR A 101 -8.31 -3.55 17.87
CA TYR A 101 -9.53 -3.65 17.09
C TYR A 101 -9.39 -4.47 15.80
N GLY A 102 -8.33 -4.19 15.03
CA GLY A 102 -8.02 -4.90 13.79
C GLY A 102 -7.82 -6.39 14.02
N ALA A 103 -7.10 -6.74 15.10
CA ALA A 103 -6.86 -8.11 15.55
C ALA A 103 -8.14 -8.94 15.75
N ASN A 104 -9.20 -8.31 16.24
CA ASN A 104 -10.41 -9.00 16.69
C ASN A 104 -11.51 -9.11 15.63
N ASN A 105 -11.51 -8.23 14.62
CA ASN A 105 -12.57 -8.18 13.59
C ASN A 105 -12.11 -8.51 12.16
N GLY A 106 -10.83 -8.81 11.96
CA GLY A 106 -10.32 -9.23 10.65
C GLY A 106 -10.30 -8.12 9.60
N THR A 107 -10.37 -6.84 10.01
CA THR A 107 -10.16 -5.71 9.10
C THR A 107 -8.69 -5.42 8.92
N GLU A 108 -8.26 -5.34 7.66
CA GLU A 108 -6.87 -5.08 7.30
C GLU A 108 -6.47 -3.61 7.45
N TRP A 109 -7.42 -2.68 7.63
CA TRP A 109 -7.14 -1.25 7.55
C TRP A 109 -7.65 -0.44 8.72
N ILE A 110 -6.73 0.31 9.31
CA ILE A 110 -6.99 1.22 10.42
C ILE A 110 -6.64 2.64 9.98
N VAL A 111 -7.48 3.59 10.35
CA VAL A 111 -7.24 5.02 10.19
C VAL A 111 -7.26 5.66 11.57
N LEU A 112 -6.23 6.43 11.90
CA LEU A 112 -6.18 7.25 13.09
C LEU A 112 -6.20 8.72 12.65
N THR A 113 -7.13 9.52 13.18
CA THR A 113 -7.27 10.92 12.79
C THR A 113 -7.71 11.84 13.93
N ASN A 114 -7.34 13.10 13.83
CA ASN A 114 -7.91 14.19 14.64
C ASN A 114 -8.62 15.23 13.75
N GLY A 115 -9.06 14.82 12.55
CA GLY A 115 -9.62 15.68 11.51
C GLY A 115 -8.57 16.42 10.67
N LEU A 116 -7.45 16.84 11.30
CA LEU A 116 -6.31 17.48 10.62
C LEU A 116 -5.39 16.44 9.98
N SER A 117 -4.75 15.63 10.82
CA SER A 117 -3.84 14.56 10.41
C SER A 117 -4.61 13.26 10.24
N TRP A 118 -4.27 12.52 9.19
CA TRP A 118 -4.83 11.23 8.86
C TRP A 118 -3.68 10.24 8.69
N LYS A 119 -3.58 9.27 9.59
CA LYS A 119 -2.57 8.21 9.56
C LYS A 119 -3.25 6.89 9.19
N ILE A 120 -2.71 6.20 8.19
CA ILE A 120 -3.29 4.97 7.64
C ILE A 120 -2.33 3.82 7.91
N TYR A 121 -2.88 2.73 8.44
CA TYR A 121 -2.14 1.53 8.81
C TYR A 121 -2.76 0.28 8.18
N LYS A 122 -1.90 -0.66 7.76
CA LYS A 122 -2.33 -2.00 7.34
C LYS A 122 -2.02 -3.01 8.44
N VAL A 123 -3.02 -3.75 8.90
CA VAL A 123 -2.86 -4.84 9.87
C VAL A 123 -2.25 -6.06 9.20
N ARG A 124 -1.18 -6.60 9.82
CA ARG A 124 -0.61 -7.91 9.49
C ARG A 124 -1.10 -8.93 10.51
N PHE A 125 -1.92 -9.86 10.04
CA PHE A 125 -2.44 -10.99 10.84
C PHE A 125 -1.39 -12.08 11.05
N GLU A 126 -0.25 -11.72 11.63
CA GLU A 126 0.81 -12.62 12.04
C GLU A 126 0.86 -12.75 13.57
N LYS A 127 1.77 -13.58 14.10
CA LYS A 127 1.94 -13.77 15.55
C LYS A 127 3.34 -13.31 15.96
N PRO A 128 3.50 -12.21 16.73
CA PRO A 128 2.45 -11.29 17.21
C PRO A 128 1.86 -10.43 16.07
N ILE A 129 0.66 -9.89 16.27
CA ILE A 129 0.01 -9.00 15.31
C ILE A 129 0.87 -7.75 15.14
N ARG A 130 1.09 -7.34 13.89
CA ARG A 130 1.83 -6.13 13.55
C ARG A 130 0.98 -5.22 12.68
N THR A 131 1.42 -3.99 12.49
CA THR A 131 0.90 -3.17 11.39
C THR A 131 2.05 -2.54 10.62
N ASP A 132 1.73 -2.19 9.38
CA ASP A 132 2.55 -1.32 8.56
C ASP A 132 1.94 0.08 8.55
N PHE A 133 2.77 1.09 8.84
CA PHE A 133 2.41 2.46 8.53
C PHE A 133 2.48 2.68 7.00
N ILE A 134 1.38 3.15 6.42
CA ILE A 134 1.23 3.22 4.96
C ILE A 134 1.46 4.63 4.46
N CYS A 135 0.76 5.60 5.05
CA CYS A 135 1.01 7.00 4.83
C CYS A 135 0.33 7.88 5.87
N GLU A 136 0.74 9.14 5.87
CA GLU A 136 0.09 10.23 6.57
C GLU A 136 -0.12 11.41 5.62
N PHE A 137 -1.18 12.16 5.87
CA PHE A 137 -1.38 13.49 5.33
C PHE A 137 -2.08 14.40 6.34
N ASN A 138 -1.81 15.70 6.21
CA ASN A 138 -2.58 16.75 6.85
C ASN A 138 -3.57 17.31 5.82
N LEU A 139 -4.86 17.32 6.14
CA LEU A 139 -5.90 17.74 5.20
C LEU A 139 -5.76 19.21 4.78
N LEU A 140 -5.21 20.08 5.64
CA LEU A 140 -4.95 21.49 5.31
C LEU A 140 -3.81 21.67 4.30
N ASP A 141 -2.90 20.69 4.21
CA ASP A 141 -1.73 20.77 3.33
C ASP A 141 -1.98 20.15 1.94
N ILE A 142 -3.12 19.47 1.74
CA ILE A 142 -3.46 18.82 0.47
C ILE A 142 -3.65 19.87 -0.63
N LYS A 143 -2.93 19.66 -1.74
CA LYS A 143 -3.03 20.49 -2.95
C LYS A 143 -3.57 19.68 -4.13
N LEU A 144 -4.65 20.15 -4.76
CA LEU A 144 -5.27 19.49 -5.92
C LEU A 144 -4.37 19.38 -7.16
N LYS A 145 -3.27 20.13 -7.22
CA LYS A 145 -2.28 20.06 -8.30
C LYS A 145 -1.19 19.01 -8.03
N ASN A 146 -1.11 18.46 -6.81
CA ASN A 146 -0.12 17.48 -6.43
C ASN A 146 -0.71 16.07 -6.53
N GLN A 147 -0.19 15.27 -7.46
CA GLN A 147 -0.68 13.91 -7.68
C GLN A 147 -0.54 13.03 -6.42
N THR A 148 0.52 13.20 -5.64
CA THR A 148 0.73 12.40 -4.42
C THR A 148 -0.35 12.69 -3.38
N ASP A 149 -0.78 13.95 -3.26
CA ASP A 149 -1.85 14.34 -2.34
C ASP A 149 -3.20 13.75 -2.79
N LEU A 150 -3.47 13.81 -4.09
CA LEU A 150 -4.67 13.19 -4.68
C LEU A 150 -4.70 11.68 -4.46
N ASP A 151 -3.57 11.00 -4.64
CA ASP A 151 -3.46 9.55 -4.43
C ASP A 151 -3.74 9.18 -2.96
N LYS A 152 -3.21 9.95 -2.01
CA LYS A 152 -3.46 9.75 -0.56
C LYS A 152 -4.93 9.96 -0.19
N LEU A 153 -5.64 10.91 -0.80
CA LEU A 153 -7.08 11.06 -0.60
C LEU A 153 -7.85 9.92 -1.26
N TYR A 154 -7.43 9.51 -2.45
CA TYR A 154 -8.16 8.53 -3.25
C TYR A 154 -8.19 7.14 -2.61
N ILE A 155 -7.14 6.72 -1.91
CA ILE A 155 -7.11 5.42 -1.21
C ILE A 155 -8.18 5.30 -0.12
N LEU A 156 -8.67 6.42 0.42
CA LEU A 156 -9.75 6.44 1.40
C LEU A 156 -11.13 6.67 0.78
N CYS A 157 -11.23 6.93 -0.52
CA CYS A 157 -12.51 7.11 -1.21
C CYS A 157 -13.23 5.79 -1.44
N LYS A 158 -14.57 5.83 -1.42
CA LYS A 158 -15.43 4.70 -1.78
C LYS A 158 -15.05 4.08 -3.12
N GLU A 159 -14.82 4.91 -4.14
CA GLU A 159 -14.38 4.45 -5.45
C GLU A 159 -12.97 3.85 -5.44
N GLY A 160 -12.08 4.37 -4.59
CA GLY A 160 -10.75 3.84 -4.38
C GLY A 160 -10.80 2.43 -3.82
N ILE A 161 -11.58 2.20 -2.76
CA ILE A 161 -11.77 0.85 -2.19
C ILE A 161 -12.30 -0.11 -3.26
N LYS A 162 -13.35 0.28 -4.01
CA LYS A 162 -13.95 -0.59 -5.04
C LYS A 162 -12.97 -0.99 -6.15
N LYS A 163 -11.92 -0.20 -6.36
CA LYS A 163 -10.83 -0.49 -7.30
C LYS A 163 -9.56 -1.03 -6.63
N ASN A 164 -9.60 -1.42 -5.36
CA ASN A 164 -8.44 -1.89 -4.59
C ASN A 164 -7.28 -0.88 -4.52
N ALA A 165 -7.57 0.42 -4.61
CA ALA A 165 -6.54 1.46 -4.68
C ALA A 165 -5.63 1.48 -3.45
N ILE A 166 -6.19 1.24 -2.26
CA ILE A 166 -5.41 1.21 -1.01
C ILE A 166 -4.44 0.03 -0.94
N ASP A 167 -4.86 -1.15 -1.44
CA ASP A 167 -3.99 -2.32 -1.54
C ASP A 167 -2.87 -2.09 -2.54
N GLU A 168 -3.17 -1.53 -3.72
CA GLU A 168 -2.15 -1.17 -4.72
C GLU A 168 -1.16 -0.13 -4.17
N PHE A 169 -1.67 0.89 -3.48
CA PHE A 169 -0.84 1.93 -2.87
C PHE A 169 0.07 1.35 -1.78
N SER A 170 -0.46 0.52 -0.89
CA SER A 170 0.32 -0.16 0.14
C SER A 170 1.36 -1.09 -0.45
N GLN A 171 1.00 -1.94 -1.42
CA GLN A 171 1.96 -2.81 -2.11
C GLN A 171 3.09 -2.01 -2.73
N HIS A 172 2.77 -0.91 -3.41
CA HIS A 172 3.75 0.00 -3.98
C HIS A 172 4.66 0.57 -2.88
N LYS A 173 4.13 1.07 -1.76
CA LYS A 173 4.94 1.59 -0.65
C LYS A 173 5.84 0.54 -0.01
N MET A 174 5.34 -0.68 0.15
CA MET A 174 6.09 -1.79 0.71
C MET A 174 7.19 -2.32 -0.23
N ILE A 175 7.10 -2.08 -1.53
CA ILE A 175 8.12 -2.50 -2.51
C ILE A 175 9.08 -1.34 -2.82
N VAL A 176 8.56 -0.12 -2.94
CA VAL A 176 9.35 1.05 -3.29
C VAL A 176 9.82 1.74 -2.02
N ASN A 177 10.80 1.12 -1.37
CA ASN A 177 11.50 1.67 -0.20
C ASN A 177 12.98 1.32 -0.23
N LYS A 178 13.76 2.04 0.60
CA LYS A 178 15.23 1.92 0.63
C LYS A 178 15.72 0.49 0.88
N TYR A 179 15.02 -0.28 1.72
CA TYR A 179 15.38 -1.66 2.08
C TYR A 179 15.19 -2.62 0.90
N PHE A 180 14.08 -2.51 0.18
CA PHE A 180 13.82 -3.33 -0.99
C PHE A 180 14.74 -2.96 -2.16
N ILE A 181 15.04 -1.67 -2.37
CA ILE A 181 16.05 -1.24 -3.34
C ILE A 181 17.43 -1.79 -2.96
N GLY A 182 17.83 -1.70 -1.68
CA GLY A 182 19.07 -2.28 -1.18
C GLY A 182 19.15 -3.79 -1.42
N THR A 183 18.05 -4.52 -1.22
CA THR A 183 17.94 -5.95 -1.54
C THR A 183 18.07 -6.20 -3.05
N LEU A 184 17.41 -5.39 -3.88
CA LEU A 184 17.46 -5.53 -5.33
C LEU A 184 18.88 -5.30 -5.88
N LEU A 185 19.60 -4.30 -5.36
CA LEU A 185 20.99 -4.03 -5.76
C LEU A 185 21.92 -5.22 -5.51
N GLN A 186 21.66 -6.00 -4.47
CA GLN A 186 22.42 -7.22 -4.12
C GLN A 186 21.99 -8.46 -4.91
N SER A 187 21.02 -8.34 -5.81
CA SER A 187 20.50 -9.49 -6.56
C SER A 187 21.41 -9.87 -7.74
N GLU A 188 21.49 -11.16 -8.03
CA GLU A 188 22.28 -11.71 -9.15
C GLU A 188 21.98 -11.00 -10.49
N PRO A 189 20.72 -10.73 -10.90
CA PRO A 189 20.46 -10.02 -12.15
C PRO A 189 21.06 -8.61 -12.22
N ILE A 190 21.16 -7.90 -11.08
CA ILE A 190 21.73 -6.56 -11.02
C ILE A 190 23.25 -6.62 -10.99
N ILE A 191 23.83 -7.57 -10.25
CA ILE A 191 25.28 -7.81 -10.28
C ILE A 191 25.73 -8.15 -11.70
N GLU A 192 25.01 -9.03 -12.40
CA GLU A 192 25.28 -9.34 -13.82
C GLU A 192 25.16 -8.10 -14.72
N LEU A 193 24.16 -7.25 -14.50
CA LEU A 193 23.98 -6.02 -15.25
C LEU A 193 25.16 -5.07 -15.05
N ILE A 194 25.61 -4.89 -13.81
CA ILE A 194 26.78 -4.07 -13.47
C ILE A 194 28.03 -4.60 -14.19
N LYS A 195 28.28 -5.93 -14.15
CA LYS A 195 29.39 -6.55 -14.90
C LYS A 195 29.31 -6.26 -16.40
N LYS A 196 28.12 -6.37 -16.99
CA LYS A 196 27.90 -6.12 -18.42
C LYS A 196 28.20 -4.66 -18.77
N GLU A 197 27.79 -3.71 -17.94
CA GLU A 197 28.09 -2.29 -18.16
C GLU A 197 29.59 -1.99 -18.04
N PHE A 198 30.29 -2.57 -17.05
CA PHE A 198 31.75 -2.39 -16.99
C PHE A 198 32.49 -3.00 -18.18
N LYS A 199 32.05 -4.16 -18.70
CA LYS A 199 32.66 -4.77 -19.90
C LYS A 199 32.53 -3.92 -21.15
N LYS A 200 31.51 -3.05 -21.23
CA LYS A 200 31.39 -2.07 -22.34
C LYS A 200 32.43 -0.96 -22.24
N ILE A 201 32.84 -0.62 -21.02
CA ILE A 201 33.87 0.39 -20.75
C ILE A 201 35.26 -0.20 -21.02
N ASP A 202 35.52 -1.40 -20.49
CA ASP A 202 36.77 -2.14 -20.70
C ASP A 202 36.48 -3.63 -20.93
N PRO A 203 36.64 -4.15 -22.16
CA PRO A 203 36.40 -5.56 -22.47
C PRO A 203 37.34 -6.55 -21.77
N LEU A 204 38.50 -6.09 -21.28
CA LEU A 204 39.51 -6.94 -20.63
C LEU A 204 39.25 -7.09 -19.13
N ILE A 205 38.37 -6.27 -18.56
CA ILE A 205 38.09 -6.27 -17.13
C ILE A 205 37.42 -7.58 -16.71
N LYS A 206 37.87 -8.14 -15.58
CA LYS A 206 37.32 -9.34 -14.98
C LYS A 206 36.84 -9.00 -13.57
N PHE A 207 35.56 -9.22 -13.32
CA PHE A 207 34.97 -9.13 -11.99
C PHE A 207 34.46 -10.50 -11.57
N ASN A 208 34.65 -10.85 -10.29
CA ASN A 208 33.88 -11.91 -9.67
C ASN A 208 32.60 -11.31 -9.03
N ASP A 209 31.60 -12.15 -8.73
CA ASP A 209 30.35 -11.69 -8.11
C ASP A 209 30.58 -11.11 -6.71
N GLU A 210 31.52 -11.70 -5.97
CA GLU A 210 31.84 -11.37 -4.59
C GLU A 210 32.45 -9.96 -4.44
N GLU A 211 33.22 -9.51 -5.42
CA GLU A 211 33.86 -8.19 -5.47
C GLU A 211 32.81 -7.10 -5.66
N ILE A 212 31.91 -7.25 -6.64
CA ILE A 212 30.82 -6.29 -6.86
C ILE A 212 29.86 -6.28 -5.67
N LEU A 213 29.50 -7.45 -5.16
CA LEU A 213 28.64 -7.56 -3.98
C LEU A 213 29.31 -6.91 -2.76
N GLY A 214 30.61 -7.14 -2.56
CA GLY A 214 31.40 -6.55 -1.49
C GLY A 214 31.41 -5.03 -1.56
N LEU A 215 31.68 -4.46 -2.75
CA LEU A 215 31.64 -3.00 -2.96
C LEU A 215 30.24 -2.43 -2.69
N LEU A 216 29.19 -3.12 -3.14
CA LEU A 216 27.82 -2.69 -2.89
C LEU A 216 27.49 -2.70 -1.39
N VAL A 217 27.81 -3.77 -0.69
CA VAL A 217 27.45 -3.97 0.73
C VAL A 217 28.30 -3.09 1.66
N ASN A 218 29.59 -2.94 1.39
CA ASN A 218 30.52 -2.28 2.30
C ASN A 218 30.68 -0.78 2.02
N ASP A 219 30.61 -0.37 0.75
CA ASP A 219 31.05 0.97 0.33
C ASP A 219 29.93 1.83 -0.25
N VAL A 220 28.90 1.22 -0.85
CA VAL A 220 27.81 1.95 -1.54
C VAL A 220 26.53 2.01 -0.72
N ILE A 221 26.07 0.85 -0.20
CA ILE A 221 24.82 0.75 0.54
C ILE A 221 25.07 1.14 2.00
N LYS A 222 24.32 2.11 2.49
CA LYS A 222 24.40 2.53 3.90
C LYS A 222 24.05 1.37 4.82
N ARG A 223 24.82 1.19 5.91
CA ARG A 223 24.58 0.13 6.93
C ARG A 223 23.15 0.10 7.47
N GLU A 224 22.52 1.26 7.68
CA GLU A 224 21.12 1.36 8.11
C GLU A 224 20.10 0.70 7.16
N VAL A 225 20.46 0.47 5.89
CA VAL A 225 19.61 -0.21 4.90
C VAL A 225 19.80 -1.73 4.96
N LEU A 226 20.93 -2.20 5.51
CA LEU A 226 21.29 -3.62 5.58
C LEU A 226 20.90 -4.25 6.92
N ASP A 227 21.13 -3.52 8.01
CA ASP A 227 21.03 -4.06 9.38
C ASP A 227 19.62 -3.94 10.00
N ALA A 228 18.70 -3.27 9.30
CA ALA A 228 17.34 -3.08 9.77
C ALA A 228 16.49 -4.34 9.62
N GLN A 229 15.52 -4.54 10.51
CA GLN A 229 14.58 -5.67 10.41
C GLN A 229 13.79 -5.63 9.09
N GLU A 230 13.49 -4.45 8.59
CA GLU A 230 12.83 -4.20 7.31
C GLU A 230 13.65 -4.69 6.11
N ALA A 231 14.98 -4.77 6.24
CA ALA A 231 15.86 -5.34 5.22
C ALA A 231 15.68 -6.85 5.10
N ILE A 232 15.52 -7.54 6.24
CA ILE A 232 15.22 -8.97 6.29
C ILE A 232 13.85 -9.23 5.65
N ASP A 233 12.83 -8.47 6.05
CA ASP A 233 11.48 -8.55 5.48
C ASP A 233 11.48 -8.31 3.97
N ALA A 234 12.26 -7.33 3.49
CA ALA A 234 12.41 -7.02 2.08
C ALA A 234 13.07 -8.18 1.31
N LYS A 235 14.12 -8.79 1.86
CA LYS A 235 14.79 -9.97 1.29
C LYS A 235 13.84 -11.15 1.17
N ASP A 236 13.10 -11.48 2.22
CA ASP A 236 12.12 -12.57 2.20
C ASP A 236 11.03 -12.33 1.16
N LYS A 237 10.55 -11.09 1.05
CA LYS A 237 9.54 -10.72 0.05
C LYS A 237 10.09 -10.80 -1.37
N TYR A 238 11.31 -10.31 -1.61
CA TYR A 238 11.99 -10.44 -2.90
C TYR A 238 12.10 -11.91 -3.32
N MET A 239 12.57 -12.78 -2.42
CA MET A 239 12.70 -14.22 -2.69
C MET A 239 11.36 -14.88 -3.01
N LYS A 240 10.27 -14.50 -2.33
CA LYS A 240 8.92 -15.00 -2.65
C LYS A 240 8.47 -14.56 -4.05
N VAL A 241 8.75 -13.32 -4.44
CA VAL A 241 8.42 -12.79 -5.77
C VAL A 241 9.22 -13.52 -6.86
N VAL A 242 10.53 -13.66 -6.68
CA VAL A 242 11.40 -14.39 -7.62
C VAL A 242 10.92 -15.83 -7.82
N LYS A 243 10.66 -16.57 -6.72
CA LYS A 243 10.12 -17.94 -6.78
C LYS A 243 8.78 -18.02 -7.50
N LYS A 244 7.90 -17.02 -7.33
CA LYS A 244 6.61 -16.95 -8.02
C LYS A 244 6.81 -16.74 -9.52
N LEU A 245 7.71 -15.84 -9.92
CA LEU A 245 8.04 -15.56 -11.32
C LEU A 245 8.70 -16.76 -12.00
N GLU A 246 9.60 -17.47 -11.31
CA GLU A 246 10.20 -18.72 -11.80
C GLU A 246 9.14 -19.79 -12.05
N LYS A 247 8.23 -20.01 -11.09
CA LYS A 247 7.09 -20.94 -11.25
C LYS A 247 6.18 -20.57 -12.40
N MET A 248 5.93 -19.27 -12.62
CA MET A 248 5.15 -18.79 -13.76
C MET A 248 5.86 -19.07 -15.09
N LYS A 249 7.18 -18.80 -15.19
CA LYS A 249 7.98 -19.11 -16.39
C LYS A 249 8.00 -20.61 -16.71
N ILE A 250 8.08 -21.47 -15.69
CA ILE A 250 8.03 -22.93 -15.86
C ILE A 250 6.65 -23.35 -16.40
N LYS A 251 5.56 -22.85 -15.81
CA LYS A 251 4.20 -23.14 -16.29
C LYS A 251 3.97 -22.66 -17.72
N THR A 252 4.45 -21.48 -18.09
CA THR A 252 4.34 -20.98 -19.48
C THR A 252 5.07 -21.91 -20.44
N LYS A 253 6.32 -22.30 -20.14
CA LYS A 253 7.08 -23.26 -20.96
C LYS A 253 6.45 -24.65 -21.08
N GLU A 254 5.81 -25.15 -20.01
CA GLU A 254 5.07 -26.43 -20.05
C GLU A 254 3.78 -26.33 -20.89
N THR A 255 3.14 -25.15 -20.90
CA THR A 255 1.94 -24.90 -21.70
C THR A 255 2.30 -24.75 -23.18
N ASP A 256 3.40 -24.06 -23.48
CA ASP A 256 3.94 -23.91 -24.84
C ASP A 256 4.37 -25.27 -25.41
N LYS A 257 5.08 -26.11 -24.62
CA LYS A 257 5.44 -27.48 -25.01
C LYS A 257 4.23 -28.37 -25.29
N LYS A 258 3.18 -28.31 -24.46
CA LYS A 258 1.96 -29.09 -24.69
C LYS A 258 1.20 -28.64 -25.94
N ASN A 259 1.28 -27.36 -26.30
CA ASN A 259 0.69 -26.87 -27.54
C ASN A 259 1.53 -27.28 -28.75
N GLU A 260 2.86 -27.26 -28.65
CA GLU A 260 3.76 -27.79 -29.70
C GLU A 260 3.56 -29.30 -29.91
N GLU A 261 3.45 -30.10 -28.85
CA GLU A 261 3.19 -31.55 -28.93
C GLU A 261 1.84 -31.86 -29.59
N LYS A 262 0.78 -31.07 -29.29
CA LYS A 262 -0.53 -31.21 -29.96
C LYS A 262 -0.49 -30.86 -31.44
N ILE A 263 0.23 -29.80 -31.82
CA ILE A 263 0.39 -29.42 -33.23
C ILE A 263 1.14 -30.51 -33.99
N VAL A 264 2.15 -31.14 -33.37
CA VAL A 264 2.89 -32.26 -33.98
C VAL A 264 2.03 -33.53 -34.09
N GLU A 265 1.14 -33.81 -33.12
CA GLU A 265 0.17 -34.91 -33.21
C GLU A 265 -0.89 -34.69 -34.30
N GLU A 266 -1.40 -33.46 -34.45
CA GLU A 266 -2.36 -33.10 -35.51
C GLU A 266 -1.73 -33.20 -36.91
N VAL A 267 -0.49 -32.72 -37.09
CA VAL A 267 0.21 -32.82 -38.38
C VAL A 267 0.56 -34.27 -38.75
N ASN A 268 0.91 -35.13 -37.78
CA ASN A 268 1.22 -36.54 -38.05
C ASN A 268 -0.03 -37.40 -38.33
N THR A 269 -1.20 -37.00 -37.81
CA THR A 269 -2.48 -37.68 -38.09
C THR A 269 -3.02 -37.32 -39.48
N GLU A 270 -2.75 -36.11 -39.99
CA GLU A 270 -3.08 -35.74 -41.38
C GLU A 270 -2.20 -36.48 -42.40
N ILE A 271 -0.89 -36.58 -42.17
CA ILE A 271 0.06 -37.25 -43.09
C ILE A 271 -0.17 -38.77 -43.17
N SER A 272 -0.69 -39.41 -42.10
CA SER A 272 -1.01 -40.84 -42.10
C SER A 272 -2.36 -41.19 -42.73
N SER A 273 -3.15 -40.18 -43.13
CA SER A 273 -4.45 -40.35 -43.80
C SER A 273 -4.39 -40.21 -45.33
N GLU A 274 -3.23 -39.84 -45.89
CA GLU A 274 -3.01 -39.64 -47.33
C GLU A 274 -2.08 -40.70 -47.99
N VAL A 275 -1.80 -41.82 -47.32
CA VAL A 275 -1.04 -42.97 -47.88
C VAL A 275 -1.90 -44.23 -47.95
#